data_AF-A0AAD5ZH55-F1
#
_entry.id   AF-A0AAD5ZH55-F1
#
_cell.length_a   1.000
_cell.length_b   1.000
_cell.length_c   1.000
_cell.angle_alpha   90.00
_cell.angle_beta   90.00
_cell.angle_gamma   90.00
#
_symmetry.space_group_name_H-M   'P 1'
#
loop_
_entity.id
_entity.type
_entity.pdbx_description
1 polymer ?
#
loop_
_entity_poly.entity_id
_entity_poly.type
_entity_poly.pdbx_seq_one_letter_code
_entity_poly.pdbx_strand_id
1 'polypeptide(L)'
;MIGLSGYRSAFLFGILLLAVHEFLTPLPSTRLPLSQLRTNNNAKTRTRTATPTTRIRIPAKKQAPRAKQRRRAKMASPPKKEEEREGEKGEAGRPRAFDVKARAECWKKADVVPGRHPERWRRDPAGNVVCKRFWNCHGCLCYEYDHIVPFSKGGESTADNCQILQTRVNRLKSNKEWIGKAELQGFSCDIKFTDKELDIIEMAVYGDVTRPGNQCRCRTVAEMLGKVKLKDKLAPCEIPYKESS
;
A
#
# COMPACT_ATOMS: atom_id res chain seq x y z
N MET A 1 84.59 -18.66 -19.75
CA MET A 1 84.40 -17.47 -18.88
C MET A 1 83.50 -17.85 -17.73
N ILE A 2 83.86 -17.36 -16.56
CA ILE A 2 83.38 -17.72 -15.22
C ILE A 2 82.02 -17.05 -14.94
N GLY A 3 81.13 -17.71 -14.20
CA GLY A 3 79.91 -17.11 -13.65
C GLY A 3 79.25 -18.04 -12.62
N LEU A 4 79.59 -17.82 -11.35
CA LEU A 4 79.24 -18.58 -10.14
C LEU A 4 77.86 -18.24 -9.56
N SER A 5 77.46 -19.08 -8.57
CA SER A 5 76.51 -18.86 -7.45
C SER A 5 75.11 -19.44 -7.69
N GLY A 6 74.65 -20.49 -6.98
CA GLY A 6 74.65 -20.70 -5.52
C GLY A 6 73.36 -20.08 -4.95
N TYR A 7 72.37 -20.78 -4.40
CA TYR A 7 72.42 -21.65 -3.22
C TYR A 7 71.23 -22.63 -3.17
N ARG A 8 71.53 -23.83 -2.70
CA ARG A 8 70.59 -24.83 -2.17
C ARG A 8 70.21 -24.45 -0.73
N SER A 9 69.00 -24.75 -0.28
CA SER A 9 68.75 -25.83 0.69
C SER A 9 67.37 -25.71 1.33
N ALA A 10 66.63 -26.80 1.27
CA ALA A 10 65.45 -27.08 2.06
C ALA A 10 65.83 -27.45 3.50
N PHE A 11 65.01 -27.05 4.48
CA PHE A 11 64.78 -27.70 5.79
C PHE A 11 63.35 -27.30 6.22
N LEU A 12 62.38 -28.20 6.19
CA LEU A 12 62.00 -29.20 7.21
C LEU A 12 61.11 -28.63 8.34
N PHE A 13 59.88 -29.16 8.38
CA PHE A 13 59.10 -29.61 9.54
C PHE A 13 58.66 -28.60 10.63
N GLY A 14 57.37 -28.68 10.99
CA GLY A 14 56.94 -28.26 12.33
C GLY A 14 55.48 -27.88 12.51
N ILE A 15 54.60 -28.87 12.40
CA ILE A 15 53.38 -29.11 13.20
C ILE A 15 53.04 -28.03 14.27
N LEU A 16 51.83 -27.44 14.18
CA LEU A 16 50.97 -27.31 15.38
C LEU A 16 49.48 -27.29 14.99
N LEU A 17 48.87 -28.46 15.12
CA LEU A 17 47.44 -28.66 15.30
C LEU A 17 47.11 -28.27 16.75
N LEU A 18 46.23 -27.29 16.96
CA LEU A 18 45.42 -27.21 18.18
C LEU A 18 44.00 -26.81 17.80
N ALA A 19 43.14 -27.82 17.80
CA ALA A 19 41.70 -27.67 17.89
C ALA A 19 41.31 -27.54 19.37
N VAL A 20 40.47 -26.57 19.71
CA VAL A 20 39.52 -26.71 20.83
C VAL A 20 38.29 -25.83 20.60
N HIS A 21 37.25 -26.50 20.13
CA HIS A 21 35.87 -26.53 20.61
C HIS A 21 35.43 -25.54 21.72
N GLU A 22 34.16 -25.15 21.60
CA GLU A 22 33.24 -24.60 22.62
C GLU A 22 33.29 -23.10 22.94
N PHE A 23 32.27 -22.37 22.48
CA PHE A 23 31.33 -21.66 23.36
C PHE A 23 30.08 -21.26 22.55
N LEU A 24 29.18 -22.22 22.36
CA LEU A 24 27.77 -21.96 22.11
C LEU A 24 27.12 -21.69 23.47
N THR A 25 27.01 -20.41 23.86
CA THR A 25 26.15 -20.02 24.99
C THR A 25 24.75 -19.69 24.46
N PRO A 26 23.70 -20.40 24.89
CA PRO A 26 22.34 -20.00 24.58
C PRO A 26 21.96 -18.77 25.42
N LEU A 27 21.45 -17.74 24.74
CA LEU A 27 20.84 -16.57 25.37
C LEU A 27 19.67 -17.00 26.27
N PRO A 28 19.53 -16.46 27.49
CA PRO A 28 18.42 -16.79 28.37
C PRO A 28 17.09 -16.26 27.80
N SER A 29 16.18 -17.20 27.54
CA SER A 29 14.78 -16.96 27.27
C SER A 29 14.11 -16.36 28.51
N THR A 30 13.96 -15.03 28.54
CA THR A 30 13.12 -14.37 29.52
C THR A 30 11.67 -14.41 29.04
N ARG A 31 10.94 -15.44 29.50
CA ARG A 31 9.47 -15.45 29.47
C ARG A 31 8.98 -14.34 30.40
N LEU A 32 8.36 -13.31 29.82
CA LEU A 32 7.57 -12.35 30.58
C LEU A 32 6.29 -13.05 31.10
N PRO A 33 5.95 -12.91 32.39
CA PRO A 33 4.73 -13.49 32.94
C PRO A 33 3.49 -12.77 32.40
N LEU A 34 2.55 -13.57 31.89
CA LEU A 34 1.21 -13.15 31.48
C LEU A 34 0.41 -12.75 32.74
N SER A 35 0.51 -11.49 33.18
CA SER A 35 -0.32 -10.98 34.28
C SER A 35 -0.54 -9.47 34.28
N GLN A 36 -0.79 -8.85 33.11
CA GLN A 36 -1.37 -7.51 33.03
C GLN A 36 -2.21 -7.35 31.73
N LEU A 37 -3.18 -8.24 31.50
CA LEU A 37 -4.32 -7.95 30.62
C LEU A 37 -5.40 -7.31 31.48
N ARG A 38 -5.35 -5.99 31.64
CA ARG A 38 -6.41 -5.22 32.28
C ARG A 38 -7.52 -5.00 31.26
N THR A 39 -8.58 -5.80 31.37
CA THR A 39 -9.81 -5.68 30.59
C THR A 39 -10.59 -4.45 31.07
N ASN A 40 -10.74 -3.45 30.20
CA ASN A 40 -11.69 -2.36 30.42
C ASN A 40 -13.02 -2.74 29.78
N ASN A 41 -13.80 -3.54 30.51
CA ASN A 41 -15.21 -3.77 30.22
C ASN A 41 -16.02 -2.65 30.87
N ASN A 42 -16.58 -1.74 30.06
CA ASN A 42 -17.62 -0.83 30.52
C ASN A 42 -18.85 -0.97 29.62
N ALA A 43 -19.52 -2.11 29.72
CA ALA A 43 -20.86 -2.32 29.19
C ALA A 43 -21.85 -2.01 30.32
N LYS A 44 -22.41 -0.81 30.32
CA LYS A 44 -23.44 -0.38 31.25
C LYS A 44 -24.78 -0.97 30.79
N THR A 45 -25.17 -2.07 31.44
CA THR A 45 -26.51 -2.67 31.39
C THR A 45 -27.53 -1.66 31.88
N ARG A 46 -28.53 -1.36 31.04
CA ARG A 46 -29.74 -0.64 31.47
C ARG A 46 -30.96 -1.49 31.11
N THR A 47 -31.47 -2.16 32.12
CA THR A 47 -32.81 -2.72 32.22
C THR A 47 -33.85 -1.65 31.90
N ARG A 48 -34.78 -1.94 30.98
CA ARG A 48 -36.04 -1.20 30.86
C ARG A 48 -37.20 -2.18 30.77
N THR A 49 -38.11 -1.93 31.71
CA THR A 49 -39.39 -2.53 32.02
C THR A 49 -40.38 -2.53 30.85
N ALA A 50 -41.30 -3.49 30.89
CA ALA A 50 -42.31 -3.77 29.88
C ALA A 50 -43.63 -2.98 30.09
N THR A 51 -44.43 -2.96 29.01
CA THR A 51 -45.89 -2.68 28.85
C THR A 51 -46.34 -1.22 28.60
N PRO A 52 -47.52 -0.96 27.96
CA PRO A 52 -48.40 -1.84 27.17
C PRO A 52 -48.78 -1.31 25.76
N THR A 53 -49.34 -2.22 24.98
CA THR A 53 -49.86 -2.14 23.61
C THR A 53 -50.98 -1.10 23.41
N THR A 54 -50.86 -0.23 22.40
CA THR A 54 -51.99 0.52 21.85
C THR A 54 -52.14 0.25 20.36
N ARG A 55 -53.34 -0.18 19.98
CA ARG A 55 -53.75 -0.69 18.67
C ARG A 55 -54.12 0.49 17.76
N ILE A 56 -53.23 0.86 16.83
CA ILE A 56 -53.52 1.91 15.83
C ILE A 56 -54.17 1.25 14.60
N ARG A 57 -55.40 1.68 14.28
CA ARG A 57 -56.15 1.29 13.08
C ARG A 57 -55.54 1.93 11.83
N ILE A 58 -55.29 1.10 10.80
CA ILE A 58 -54.84 1.52 9.46
C ILE A 58 -56.07 1.73 8.55
N PRO A 59 -56.25 2.90 7.90
CA PRO A 59 -57.19 3.03 6.80
C PRO A 59 -56.55 2.70 5.44
N ALA A 60 -57.34 2.13 4.54
CA ALA A 60 -56.92 1.55 3.27
C ALA A 60 -56.69 2.58 2.13
N LYS A 61 -55.63 2.30 1.36
CA LYS A 61 -55.31 2.61 -0.06
C LYS A 61 -55.91 3.85 -0.74
N LYS A 62 -55.01 4.66 -1.33
CA LYS A 62 -55.16 5.16 -2.72
C LYS A 62 -53.87 4.91 -3.51
N GLN A 63 -54.01 4.33 -4.70
CA GLN A 63 -52.93 4.07 -5.65
C GLN A 63 -52.49 5.38 -6.32
N ALA A 64 -51.18 5.61 -6.42
CA ALA A 64 -50.58 6.71 -7.16
C ALA A 64 -50.18 6.26 -8.59
N PRO A 65 -50.26 7.14 -9.60
CA PRO A 65 -50.04 6.77 -10.99
C PRO A 65 -48.55 6.59 -11.36
N ARG A 66 -48.32 5.74 -12.37
CA ARG A 66 -47.02 5.38 -12.97
C ARG A 66 -46.17 6.60 -13.35
N ALA A 67 -45.00 6.74 -12.74
CA ALA A 67 -43.97 7.68 -13.17
C ALA A 67 -43.25 7.15 -14.43
N LYS A 68 -43.18 7.99 -15.46
CA LYS A 68 -42.49 7.75 -16.74
C LYS A 68 -40.99 7.54 -16.52
N GLN A 69 -40.45 6.52 -17.19
CA GLN A 69 -39.05 6.10 -17.16
C GLN A 69 -38.12 7.17 -17.76
N ARG A 70 -37.33 7.84 -16.92
CA ARG A 70 -36.23 8.71 -17.37
C ARG A 70 -35.09 7.83 -17.91
N ARG A 71 -34.62 8.19 -19.11
CA ARG A 71 -33.50 7.55 -19.82
C ARG A 71 -32.22 7.58 -18.97
N ARG A 72 -31.53 6.44 -18.87
CA ARG A 72 -30.24 6.28 -18.18
C ARG A 72 -29.16 7.11 -18.86
N ALA A 73 -28.61 8.10 -18.16
CA ALA A 73 -27.30 8.65 -18.49
C ALA A 73 -26.21 7.65 -18.06
N LYS A 74 -25.17 7.47 -18.89
CA LYS A 74 -23.97 6.68 -18.59
C LYS A 74 -23.35 7.20 -17.29
N MET A 75 -23.29 6.36 -16.26
CA MET A 75 -22.52 6.64 -15.05
C MET A 75 -21.04 6.40 -15.37
N ALA A 76 -20.37 7.42 -15.89
CA ALA A 76 -18.95 7.57 -15.61
C ALA A 76 -18.85 8.01 -14.14
N SER A 77 -18.10 7.25 -13.33
CA SER A 77 -17.77 7.66 -11.96
C SER A 77 -17.20 9.07 -11.99
N PRO A 78 -17.69 10.01 -11.16
CA PRO A 78 -17.11 11.34 -11.12
C PRO A 78 -15.65 11.25 -10.66
N PRO A 79 -14.70 11.96 -11.29
CA PRO A 79 -13.40 12.14 -10.68
C PRO A 79 -13.64 12.78 -9.31
N LYS A 80 -13.02 12.22 -8.25
CA LYS A 80 -12.95 12.89 -6.96
C LYS A 80 -12.35 14.27 -7.26
N LYS A 81 -13.10 15.35 -6.99
CA LYS A 81 -12.54 16.70 -7.01
C LYS A 81 -11.31 16.65 -6.09
N GLU A 82 -10.13 16.84 -6.67
CA GLU A 82 -8.96 17.20 -5.89
C GLU A 82 -9.30 18.55 -5.28
N GLU A 83 -9.75 18.54 -4.03
CA GLU A 83 -9.97 19.76 -3.26
C GLU A 83 -8.62 20.48 -3.18
N GLU A 84 -8.53 21.63 -3.86
CA GLU A 84 -7.52 22.64 -3.58
C GLU A 84 -7.76 23.11 -2.13
N ARG A 85 -7.10 22.45 -1.18
CA ARG A 85 -6.94 23.02 0.15
C ARG A 85 -6.06 24.25 0.00
N GLU A 86 -6.63 25.43 0.17
CA GLU A 86 -5.88 26.65 0.43
C GLU A 86 -4.86 26.34 1.53
N GLY A 87 -3.58 26.42 1.17
CA GLY A 87 -2.49 25.97 2.02
C GLY A 87 -2.36 26.82 3.28
N GLU A 88 -2.10 26.17 4.43
CA GLU A 88 -1.53 26.83 5.59
C GLU A 88 -0.28 27.61 5.14
N LYS A 89 -0.31 28.94 5.30
CA LYS A 89 0.83 29.81 4.97
C LYS A 89 2.01 29.42 5.87
N GLY A 90 2.97 28.71 5.29
CA GLY A 90 4.24 28.40 5.95
C GLY A 90 5.13 29.64 6.12
N GLU A 91 6.15 29.50 6.96
CA GLU A 91 7.19 30.51 7.18
C GLU A 91 7.69 31.10 5.85
N ALA A 92 7.57 32.43 5.73
CA ALA A 92 7.93 33.23 4.56
C ALA A 92 7.04 33.07 3.30
N GLY A 93 5.77 32.68 3.43
CA GLY A 93 4.79 32.74 2.32
C GLY A 93 4.90 31.62 1.29
N ARG A 94 5.80 30.64 1.50
CA ARG A 94 5.90 29.44 0.66
C ARG A 94 4.87 28.38 1.08
N PRO A 95 4.12 27.78 0.14
CA PRO A 95 3.13 26.75 0.46
C PRO A 95 3.82 25.44 0.88
N ARG A 96 3.34 24.84 1.97
CA ARG A 96 3.83 23.52 2.42
C ARG A 96 3.29 22.36 1.60
N ALA A 97 2.11 22.52 1.01
CA ALA A 97 1.49 21.48 0.19
C ALA A 97 2.01 21.54 -1.25
N PHE A 98 2.20 20.38 -1.86
CA PHE A 98 2.43 20.26 -3.30
C PHE A 98 1.13 20.57 -4.06
N ASP A 99 1.24 21.42 -5.08
CA ASP A 99 0.14 21.70 -5.99
C ASP A 99 -0.18 20.48 -6.89
N VAL A 100 -1.30 20.55 -7.62
CA VAL A 100 -1.78 19.46 -8.48
C VAL A 100 -0.74 19.07 -9.54
N LYS A 101 -0.06 20.06 -10.13
CA LYS A 101 0.93 19.84 -11.19
C LYS A 101 2.17 19.14 -10.62
N ALA A 102 2.68 19.62 -9.50
CA ALA A 102 3.81 19.04 -8.79
C ALA A 102 3.52 17.59 -8.38
N ARG A 103 2.33 17.28 -7.87
CA ARG A 103 1.91 15.91 -7.55
C ARG A 103 1.87 15.00 -8.78
N ALA A 104 1.34 15.51 -9.90
CA ALA A 104 1.27 14.75 -11.15
C ALA A 104 2.66 14.43 -11.71
N GLU A 105 3.57 15.41 -11.71
CA GLU A 105 4.96 15.23 -12.15
C GLU A 105 5.74 14.31 -11.19
N CYS A 106 5.59 14.49 -9.88
CA CYS A 106 6.17 13.64 -8.86
C CYS A 106 5.77 12.17 -9.03
N TRP A 107 4.50 11.89 -9.31
CA TRP A 107 4.03 10.52 -9.60
C TRP A 107 4.66 9.96 -10.89
N LYS A 108 4.81 10.78 -11.93
CA LYS A 108 5.40 10.35 -13.21
C LYS A 108 6.88 10.01 -13.06
N LYS A 109 7.61 10.75 -12.22
CA LYS A 109 9.05 10.55 -11.93
C LYS A 109 9.34 9.28 -11.13
N ALA A 110 8.40 8.83 -10.30
CA ALA A 110 8.59 7.64 -9.48
C ALA A 110 8.81 6.38 -10.34
N ASP A 111 9.54 5.41 -9.78
CA ASP A 111 9.89 4.18 -10.48
C ASP A 111 8.64 3.39 -10.91
N VAL A 112 8.67 2.86 -12.13
CA VAL A 112 7.59 2.00 -12.65
C VAL A 112 7.75 0.59 -12.08
N VAL A 113 6.62 -0.04 -11.72
CA VAL A 113 6.60 -1.46 -11.34
C VAL A 113 6.59 -2.30 -12.62
N PRO A 114 7.60 -3.15 -12.88
CA PRO A 114 7.64 -3.98 -14.08
C PRO A 114 6.38 -4.85 -14.20
N GLY A 115 5.85 -4.98 -15.42
CA GLY A 115 4.64 -5.78 -15.66
C GLY A 115 3.35 -5.19 -15.09
N ARG A 116 3.32 -3.91 -14.70
CA ARG A 116 2.13 -3.23 -14.15
C ARG A 116 1.81 -1.94 -14.88
N HIS A 117 0.56 -1.50 -14.80
CA HIS A 117 0.14 -0.24 -15.40
C HIS A 117 0.81 0.98 -14.71
N PRO A 118 1.61 1.79 -15.43
CA PRO A 118 2.43 2.85 -14.83
C PRO A 118 1.60 4.01 -14.25
N GLU A 119 0.34 4.17 -14.67
CA GLU A 119 -0.55 5.17 -14.06
C GLU A 119 -1.20 4.70 -12.76
N ARG A 120 -1.28 3.39 -12.53
CA ARG A 120 -1.95 2.79 -11.36
C ARG A 120 -0.96 2.40 -10.28
N TRP A 121 0.22 1.93 -10.68
CA TRP A 121 1.23 1.37 -9.80
C TRP A 121 2.57 2.08 -9.97
N ARG A 122 3.23 2.37 -8.85
CA ARG A 122 4.59 2.90 -8.80
C ARG A 122 5.36 2.25 -7.66
N ARG A 123 6.68 2.41 -7.69
CA ARG A 123 7.59 2.02 -6.63
C ARG A 123 8.15 3.26 -5.97
N ASP A 124 8.12 3.29 -4.64
CA ASP A 124 8.75 4.36 -3.86
C ASP A 124 10.27 4.17 -3.76
N PRO A 125 11.03 5.16 -3.27
CA PRO A 125 12.49 5.06 -3.11
C PRO A 125 12.96 3.95 -2.16
N ALA A 126 12.12 3.52 -1.22
CA ALA A 126 12.38 2.35 -0.37
C ALA A 126 12.22 1.02 -1.14
N GLY A 127 11.57 1.03 -2.30
CA GLY A 127 11.33 -0.15 -3.13
C GLY A 127 9.94 -0.77 -2.95
N ASN A 128 9.05 -0.12 -2.19
CA ASN A 128 7.68 -0.58 -1.95
C ASN A 128 6.78 -0.27 -3.12
N VAL A 129 5.87 -1.20 -3.43
CA VAL A 129 4.82 -0.97 -4.42
C VAL A 129 3.70 -0.16 -3.79
N VAL A 130 3.26 0.89 -4.48
CA VAL A 130 2.14 1.74 -4.06
C VAL A 130 1.12 1.89 -5.17
N CYS A 131 -0.16 2.06 -4.80
CA CYS A 131 -1.25 2.22 -5.75
C CYS A 131 -1.76 3.66 -5.78
N LYS A 132 -1.96 4.24 -6.96
CA LYS A 132 -2.40 5.63 -7.15
C LYS A 132 -3.66 5.97 -6.37
N ARG A 133 -4.61 5.02 -6.27
CA ARG A 133 -5.89 5.20 -5.57
C ARG A 133 -5.76 5.22 -4.06
N PHE A 134 -4.68 4.67 -3.52
CA PHE A 134 -4.38 4.61 -2.08
C PHE A 134 -3.52 5.79 -1.63
N TRP A 135 -3.92 6.99 -2.05
CA TRP A 135 -3.31 8.23 -1.56
C TRP A 135 -3.92 8.61 -0.21
N ASN A 136 -3.09 8.98 0.77
CA ASN A 136 -3.50 9.49 2.07
C ASN A 136 -4.27 8.45 2.92
N CYS A 137 -3.69 7.25 3.07
CA CYS A 137 -4.19 6.17 3.91
C CYS A 137 -3.05 5.39 4.58
N HIS A 138 -3.34 4.44 5.48
CA HIS A 138 -2.34 3.79 6.35
C HIS A 138 -1.95 2.34 5.97
N GLY A 139 -2.47 1.81 4.87
CA GLY A 139 -2.17 0.46 4.38
C GLY A 139 -0.77 0.32 3.76
N CYS A 140 -0.35 -0.92 3.50
CA CYS A 140 0.98 -1.23 2.95
C CYS A 140 1.18 -0.83 1.49
N LEU A 141 0.10 -0.58 0.75
CA LEU A 141 0.11 -0.04 -0.61
C LEU A 141 -0.25 1.46 -0.65
N CYS A 142 -0.48 2.07 0.52
CA CYS A 142 -0.80 3.48 0.64
C CYS A 142 0.44 4.35 0.59
N TYR A 143 0.30 5.54 0.03
CA TYR A 143 1.38 6.51 -0.09
C TYR A 143 0.94 7.91 0.27
N GLU A 144 1.94 8.75 0.55
CA GLU A 144 1.84 10.19 0.68
C GLU A 144 2.88 10.84 -0.25
N TYR A 145 2.66 12.11 -0.61
CA TYR A 145 3.69 12.93 -1.25
C TYR A 145 4.56 13.52 -0.16
N ASP A 146 5.86 13.25 -0.24
CA ASP A 146 6.86 13.63 0.75
C ASP A 146 7.90 14.56 0.11
N HIS A 147 8.45 15.43 0.95
CA HIS A 147 9.58 16.27 0.54
C HIS A 147 10.88 15.49 0.72
N ILE A 148 11.71 15.44 -0.34
CA ILE A 148 13.04 14.81 -0.28
C ILE A 148 13.88 15.54 0.77
N VAL A 149 14.01 16.86 0.62
CA VAL A 149 14.46 17.80 1.66
C VAL A 149 13.22 18.27 2.42
N PRO A 150 13.06 17.94 3.72
CA PRO A 150 11.90 18.32 4.51
C PRO A 150 11.59 19.81 4.46
N PHE A 151 10.29 20.15 4.46
CA PHE A 151 9.86 21.55 4.46
C PHE A 151 10.47 22.36 5.62
N SER A 152 10.55 21.77 6.82
CA SER A 152 11.14 22.38 8.03
C SER A 152 12.66 22.62 7.94
N LYS A 153 13.30 22.13 6.89
CA LYS A 153 14.72 22.31 6.60
C LYS A 153 14.97 23.16 5.35
N GLY A 154 13.93 23.86 4.88
CA GLY A 154 14.02 24.77 3.74
C GLY A 154 13.61 24.14 2.40
N GLY A 155 13.24 22.85 2.37
CA GLY A 155 12.80 22.21 1.13
C GLY A 155 11.50 22.82 0.58
N GLU A 156 11.48 23.14 -0.71
CA GLU A 156 10.33 23.71 -1.39
C GLU A 156 9.32 22.64 -1.82
N SER A 157 8.06 23.02 -1.98
CA SER A 157 6.98 22.11 -2.42
C SER A 157 6.90 22.03 -3.95
N THR A 158 8.03 21.72 -4.60
CA THR A 158 8.16 21.59 -6.05
C THR A 158 8.18 20.13 -6.50
N ALA A 159 7.98 19.88 -7.79
CA ALA A 159 8.03 18.53 -8.36
C ALA A 159 9.41 17.88 -8.24
N ASP A 160 10.49 18.67 -8.15
CA ASP A 160 11.87 18.16 -8.04
C ASP A 160 12.22 17.73 -6.62
N ASN A 161 11.65 18.41 -5.62
CA ASN A 161 11.79 18.05 -4.21
C ASN A 161 10.70 17.06 -3.74
N CYS A 162 9.88 16.53 -4.64
CA CYS A 162 8.81 15.62 -4.30
C CYS A 162 9.20 14.17 -4.57
N GLN A 163 8.88 13.28 -3.63
CA GLN A 163 8.87 11.84 -3.81
C GLN A 163 7.54 11.25 -3.32
N ILE A 164 7.10 10.15 -3.94
CA ILE A 164 6.05 9.34 -3.34
C ILE A 164 6.71 8.39 -2.34
N LEU A 165 6.10 8.25 -1.16
CA LEU A 165 6.65 7.40 -0.12
C LEU A 165 5.52 6.62 0.54
N GLN A 166 5.71 5.32 0.77
CA GLN A 166 4.73 4.53 1.50
C GLN A 166 4.40 5.24 2.82
N THR A 167 3.13 5.37 3.17
CA THR A 167 2.71 6.21 4.31
C THR A 167 3.46 5.88 5.60
N ARG A 168 3.66 4.60 5.91
CA ARG A 168 4.44 4.19 7.10
C ARG A 168 5.88 4.68 7.03
N VAL A 169 6.54 4.48 5.89
CA VAL A 169 7.92 4.94 5.65
C VAL A 169 7.99 6.46 5.78
N ASN A 170 7.01 7.19 5.25
CA ASN A 170 6.94 8.66 5.38
C ASN A 170 6.85 9.11 6.85
N ARG A 171 5.95 8.50 7.62
CA ARG A 171 5.74 8.84 9.04
C ARG A 171 6.99 8.57 9.88
N LEU A 172 7.75 7.52 9.56
CA LEU A 172 8.99 7.15 10.25
C LEU A 172 10.20 7.96 9.77
N LYS A 173 10.23 8.37 8.48
CA LYS A 173 11.20 9.35 7.96
C LYS A 173 11.07 10.70 8.66
N SER A 174 9.84 11.19 8.83
CA SER A 174 9.56 12.47 9.49
C SER A 174 10.36 13.63 8.85
N ASN A 175 11.06 14.44 9.64
CA ASN A 175 11.90 15.55 9.20
C ASN A 175 13.40 15.20 9.06
N LYS A 176 13.75 13.92 9.05
CA LYS A 176 15.13 13.49 8.83
C LYS A 176 15.52 13.70 7.37
N GLU A 177 16.76 14.15 7.19
CA GLU A 177 17.39 14.29 5.87
C GLU A 177 18.39 13.16 5.64
N TRP A 178 18.73 12.92 4.38
CA TRP A 178 19.83 12.02 4.01
C TRP A 178 19.69 10.58 4.53
N ILE A 179 18.44 10.10 4.69
CA ILE A 179 18.19 8.71 5.02
C ILE A 179 18.60 7.83 3.84
N GLY A 180 19.49 6.87 4.10
CA GLY A 180 19.88 5.88 3.09
C GLY A 180 18.75 4.92 2.75
N LYS A 181 18.79 4.34 1.54
CA LYS A 181 17.77 3.40 1.05
C LYS A 181 17.52 2.22 2.00
N ALA A 182 18.58 1.68 2.62
CA ALA A 182 18.46 0.56 3.56
C ALA A 182 17.68 0.92 4.84
N GLU A 183 17.87 2.14 5.37
CA GLU A 183 17.12 2.60 6.53
C GLU A 183 15.65 2.87 6.15
N LEU A 184 15.38 3.48 4.98
CA LEU A 184 14.01 3.63 4.47
C LEU A 184 13.31 2.27 4.27
N GLN A 185 14.05 1.27 3.79
CA GLN A 185 13.55 -0.10 3.67
C GLN A 185 13.15 -0.69 5.01
N GLY A 186 13.92 -0.42 6.08
CA GLY A 186 13.61 -0.87 7.44
C GLY A 186 12.27 -0.34 7.99
N PHE A 187 11.75 0.76 7.45
CA PHE A 187 10.45 1.32 7.83
C PHE A 187 9.25 0.74 7.06
N SER A 188 9.52 -0.10 6.06
CA SER A 188 8.51 -0.63 5.15
C SER A 188 7.59 -1.64 5.83
N CYS A 189 6.47 -1.98 5.20
CA CYS A 189 5.72 -3.14 5.66
C CYS A 189 6.49 -4.45 5.41
N ASP A 190 6.40 -5.36 6.38
CA ASP A 190 6.81 -6.76 6.23
C ASP A 190 5.72 -7.60 5.56
N ILE A 191 5.25 -7.15 4.39
CA ILE A 191 4.36 -7.90 3.52
C ILE A 191 4.82 -7.70 2.09
N LYS A 192 4.98 -8.79 1.35
CA LYS A 192 5.34 -8.79 -0.06
C LYS A 192 4.18 -9.32 -0.86
N PHE A 193 3.64 -8.47 -1.74
CA PHE A 193 2.54 -8.84 -2.60
C PHE A 193 3.09 -9.55 -3.84
N THR A 194 2.53 -10.71 -4.12
CA THR A 194 2.69 -11.42 -5.39
C THR A 194 1.88 -10.74 -6.49
N ASP A 195 2.18 -11.07 -7.74
CA ASP A 195 1.42 -10.53 -8.87
C ASP A 195 -0.07 -10.89 -8.82
N LYS A 196 -0.42 -12.08 -8.32
CA LYS A 196 -1.81 -12.49 -8.19
C LYS A 196 -2.54 -11.64 -7.14
N GLU A 197 -1.91 -11.33 -6.02
CA GLU A 197 -2.50 -10.48 -4.98
C GLU A 197 -2.67 -9.04 -5.46
N LEU A 198 -1.68 -8.51 -6.19
CA LEU A 198 -1.81 -7.20 -6.82
C LEU A 198 -2.93 -7.16 -7.86
N ASP A 199 -3.14 -8.23 -8.63
CA ASP A 199 -4.27 -8.35 -9.56
C ASP A 199 -5.61 -8.27 -8.81
N ILE A 200 -5.77 -9.02 -7.71
CA ILE A 200 -6.99 -8.98 -6.87
C ILE A 200 -7.25 -7.56 -6.35
N ILE A 201 -6.20 -6.88 -5.90
CA ILE A 201 -6.30 -5.52 -5.37
C ILE A 201 -6.66 -4.54 -6.50
N GLU A 202 -6.06 -4.68 -7.68
CA GLU A 202 -6.38 -3.87 -8.85
C GLU A 202 -7.85 -4.05 -9.26
N MET A 203 -8.32 -5.30 -9.31
CA MET A 203 -9.72 -5.66 -9.54
C MET A 203 -10.66 -5.02 -8.52
N ALA A 204 -10.31 -5.05 -7.24
CA ALA A 204 -11.14 -4.48 -6.18
C ALA A 204 -11.22 -2.95 -6.27
N VAL A 205 -10.14 -2.30 -6.73
CA VAL A 205 -10.00 -0.84 -6.71
C VAL A 205 -10.47 -0.18 -8.01
N TYR A 206 -10.17 -0.80 -9.16
CA TYR A 206 -10.47 -0.27 -10.50
C TYR A 206 -11.59 -1.03 -11.20
N GLY A 207 -11.88 -2.28 -10.80
CA GLY A 207 -12.86 -3.14 -11.46
C GLY A 207 -12.29 -3.94 -12.65
N ASP A 208 -11.00 -3.80 -12.92
CA ASP A 208 -10.28 -4.44 -14.01
C ASP A 208 -8.79 -4.61 -13.67
N VAL A 209 -8.09 -5.43 -14.45
CA VAL A 209 -6.63 -5.55 -14.43
C VAL A 209 -6.12 -5.15 -15.80
N THR A 210 -5.09 -4.30 -15.84
CA THR A 210 -4.43 -3.95 -17.11
C THR A 210 -2.92 -4.15 -16.98
N ARG A 211 -2.39 -5.19 -17.63
CA ARG A 211 -0.94 -5.41 -17.76
C ARG A 211 -0.58 -6.13 -19.06
N PRO A 212 0.70 -6.12 -19.48
CA PRO A 212 1.13 -6.91 -20.64
C PRO A 212 0.72 -8.38 -20.51
N GLY A 213 -0.01 -8.90 -21.50
CA GLY A 213 -0.48 -10.28 -21.51
C GLY A 213 -1.70 -10.59 -20.62
N ASN A 214 -2.22 -9.63 -19.86
CA ASN A 214 -3.46 -9.82 -19.10
C ASN A 214 -4.27 -8.52 -19.00
N GLN A 215 -5.39 -8.47 -19.73
CA GLN A 215 -6.35 -7.39 -19.64
C GLN A 215 -7.74 -7.98 -19.43
N CYS A 216 -8.33 -7.72 -18.26
CA CYS A 216 -9.56 -8.38 -17.87
C CYS A 216 -10.43 -7.49 -16.97
N ARG A 217 -11.72 -7.83 -16.86
CA ARG A 217 -12.71 -7.09 -16.05
C ARG A 217 -13.37 -7.99 -15.00
N CYS A 218 -13.75 -7.42 -13.86
CA CYS A 218 -14.66 -8.08 -12.93
C CYS A 218 -16.04 -8.34 -13.55
N ARG A 219 -16.55 -9.56 -13.40
CA ARG A 219 -17.94 -9.89 -13.75
C ARG A 219 -18.92 -9.31 -12.75
N THR A 220 -20.11 -8.96 -13.21
CA THR A 220 -21.27 -8.74 -12.36
C THR A 220 -21.88 -10.07 -11.91
N VAL A 221 -22.63 -10.05 -10.81
CA VAL A 221 -23.38 -11.23 -10.34
C VAL A 221 -24.37 -11.73 -11.39
N ALA A 222 -24.99 -10.84 -12.17
CA ALA A 222 -25.94 -11.23 -13.22
C ALA A 222 -25.27 -12.00 -14.37
N GLU A 223 -24.03 -11.64 -14.73
CA GLU A 223 -23.23 -12.39 -15.71
C GLU A 223 -22.81 -13.75 -15.17
N MET A 224 -22.38 -13.81 -13.90
CA MET A 224 -22.07 -15.08 -13.23
C MET A 224 -23.27 -16.02 -13.19
N LEU A 225 -24.47 -15.51 -12.99
CA LEU A 225 -25.73 -16.27 -12.99
C LEU A 225 -26.31 -16.50 -14.40
N GLY A 226 -25.62 -16.11 -15.48
CA GLY A 226 -26.09 -16.28 -16.86
C GLY A 226 -27.32 -15.45 -17.24
N LYS A 227 -27.74 -14.50 -16.39
CA LYS A 227 -28.95 -13.68 -16.60
C LYS A 227 -28.73 -12.58 -17.64
N VAL A 228 -27.48 -12.21 -17.89
CA VAL A 228 -27.10 -11.16 -18.84
C VAL A 228 -25.89 -11.64 -19.64
N LYS A 229 -25.99 -11.59 -20.98
CA LYS A 229 -24.85 -11.75 -21.88
C LYS A 229 -24.37 -10.37 -22.29
N LEU A 230 -23.10 -10.05 -22.01
CA LEU A 230 -22.53 -8.77 -22.41
C LEU A 230 -22.17 -8.73 -23.90
N LYS A 231 -22.23 -7.52 -24.45
CA LYS A 231 -21.70 -7.18 -25.79
C LYS A 231 -20.22 -6.81 -25.76
N ASP A 232 -19.66 -6.64 -24.57
CA ASP A 232 -18.31 -6.14 -24.38
C ASP A 232 -17.27 -7.24 -24.69
N LYS A 233 -16.14 -6.84 -25.29
CA LYS A 233 -15.13 -7.78 -25.81
C LYS A 233 -14.08 -8.17 -24.76
N LEU A 234 -14.01 -7.46 -23.65
CA LEU A 234 -13.01 -7.72 -22.62
C LEU A 234 -13.32 -8.99 -21.86
N ALA A 235 -12.32 -9.87 -21.78
CA ALA A 235 -12.43 -11.12 -21.06
C ALA A 235 -12.63 -10.86 -19.56
N PRO A 236 -13.44 -11.68 -18.88
CA PRO A 236 -13.57 -11.61 -17.44
C PRO A 236 -12.29 -12.09 -16.75
N CYS A 237 -11.93 -11.46 -15.63
CA CYS A 237 -10.79 -11.90 -14.84
C CYS A 237 -11.03 -13.27 -14.23
N GLU A 238 -10.01 -14.13 -14.25
CA GLU A 238 -10.02 -15.38 -13.48
C GLU A 238 -9.68 -15.07 -12.02
N ILE A 239 -10.63 -15.35 -11.12
CA ILE A 239 -10.41 -15.21 -9.68
C ILE A 239 -9.58 -16.43 -9.23
N PRO A 240 -8.52 -16.25 -8.40
CA PRO A 240 -7.64 -17.36 -8.00
C PRO A 240 -8.31 -18.41 -7.12
N TYR A 241 -9.46 -18.09 -6.51
CA TYR A 241 -10.27 -19.03 -5.73
C TYR A 241 -11.29 -19.71 -6.63
N LYS A 242 -10.84 -20.50 -7.61
CA LYS A 242 -11.69 -21.60 -8.09
C LYS A 242 -11.68 -22.64 -6.98
N GLU A 243 -12.67 -22.60 -6.07
CA GLU A 243 -12.99 -23.80 -5.33
C GLU A 243 -13.38 -24.84 -6.38
N SER A 244 -12.55 -25.87 -6.53
CA SER A 244 -12.93 -27.08 -7.25
C SER A 244 -14.06 -27.73 -6.44
N SER A 245 -15.30 -27.31 -6.73
CA SER A 245 -16.51 -28.01 -6.30
C SER A 245 -16.67 -29.31 -7.08
#